data_AF-A0A1Q5T3G4-F1
#
_entry.id   AF-A0A1Q5T3G4-F1
#
_cell.length_a   1.000
_cell.length_b   1.000
_cell.length_c   1.000
_cell.angle_alpha   90.00
_cell.angle_beta   90.00
_cell.angle_gamma   90.00
#
_symmetry.space_group_name_H-M   'P 1'
#
loop_
_entity.id
_entity.type
_entity.pdbx_description
1 polymer ?
#
loop_
_entity_poly.entity_id
_entity_poly.type
_entity_poly.pdbx_seq_one_letter_code
_entity_poly.pdbx_strand_id
1 'polypeptide(L)'
;MEQDLQSEVDPPPGPAISEDPERPSWGDQPFAPAMEALARLERGDPKLAFQAARIVGLYRRLWESCMAKHMEGKKLAKANDGLRETQQKLMNEKNEMQSSHDNQLARLHFLDQALECSRLRLSEILKEWNRYSDGLESKLSE
;
A
#
# COMPACT_ATOMS: atom_id res chain seq x y z
N MET A 1 54.39 11.59 18.41
CA MET A 1 53.48 12.38 17.57
C MET A 1 52.74 11.39 16.69
N GLU A 2 51.95 10.47 17.26
CA GLU A 2 50.74 10.73 18.06
C GLU A 2 49.86 11.77 17.39
N GLN A 3 48.77 11.32 16.78
CA GLN A 3 47.43 11.69 17.21
C GLN A 3 46.41 10.73 16.60
N ASP A 4 45.84 9.93 17.50
CA ASP A 4 44.50 9.35 17.40
C ASP A 4 43.51 10.43 16.96
N LEU A 5 42.65 10.10 15.99
CA LEU A 5 41.36 10.78 15.85
C LEU A 5 40.30 9.69 15.72
N GLN A 6 39.88 9.20 16.89
CA GLN A 6 38.66 8.44 17.06
C GLN A 6 37.51 9.32 16.52
N SER A 7 36.93 8.93 15.38
CA SER A 7 35.66 9.47 14.94
C SER A 7 34.58 8.84 15.80
N GLU A 8 34.31 9.48 16.94
CA GLU A 8 33.14 9.25 17.78
C GLU A 8 31.91 9.58 16.94
N VAL A 9 31.38 8.55 16.27
CA VAL A 9 30.09 8.61 15.61
C VAL A 9 29.05 8.54 16.72
N ASP A 10 28.48 9.70 17.05
CA ASP A 10 27.26 9.81 17.84
C ASP A 10 26.24 8.77 17.32
N PRO A 11 25.66 7.93 18.19
CA PRO A 11 24.61 7.03 17.76
C PRO A 11 23.45 7.86 17.20
N PRO A 12 22.81 7.41 16.10
CA PRO A 12 21.68 8.13 15.52
C PRO A 12 20.62 8.36 16.60
N PRO A 13 19.96 9.54 16.62
CA PRO A 13 18.89 9.79 17.57
C PRO A 13 17.90 8.63 17.47
N GLY A 14 17.78 7.85 18.54
CA GLY A 14 16.77 6.80 18.64
C GLY A 14 15.40 7.40 18.33
N PRO A 15 14.43 6.59 17.87
CA PRO A 15 13.14 7.11 17.43
C PRO A 15 12.58 7.96 18.56
N ALA A 16 12.52 9.27 18.31
CA ALA A 16 11.85 10.20 19.19
C ALA A 16 10.46 9.62 19.36
N ILE A 17 10.17 9.14 20.58
CA ILE A 17 8.83 8.79 21.00
C ILE A 17 8.10 10.13 20.95
N SER A 18 7.57 10.43 19.77
CA SER A 18 6.70 11.56 19.54
C SER A 18 5.52 11.26 20.44
N GLU A 19 5.43 12.01 21.53
CA GLU A 19 4.24 12.00 22.36
C GLU A 19 3.07 12.36 21.44
N ASP A 20 2.30 11.33 21.11
CA ASP A 20 1.11 11.43 20.28
C ASP A 20 0.21 12.54 20.86
N PRO A 21 -0.02 13.65 20.12
CA PRO A 21 -0.86 14.75 20.60
C PRO A 21 -2.34 14.36 20.69
N GLU A 22 -2.71 13.13 20.31
CA GLU A 22 -4.03 12.54 20.47
C GLU A 22 -4.16 11.63 21.71
N ARG A 23 -3.51 11.92 22.84
CA ARG A 23 -4.10 11.46 24.11
C ARG A 23 -5.41 12.24 24.26
N PRO A 24 -6.59 11.61 24.13
CA PRO A 24 -7.85 12.34 24.20
C PRO A 24 -7.87 13.09 25.53
N SER A 25 -8.22 14.37 25.54
CA SER A 25 -8.52 15.04 26.81
C SER A 25 -9.66 14.25 27.46
N TRP A 26 -9.35 13.50 28.51
CA TRP A 26 -10.26 12.62 29.26
C TRP A 26 -11.23 13.47 30.10
N GLY A 27 -11.88 14.45 29.46
CA GLY A 27 -12.56 15.60 30.07
C GLY A 27 -13.73 15.25 30.97
N ASP A 28 -14.24 14.02 30.91
CA ASP A 28 -15.16 13.47 31.89
C ASP A 28 -14.72 12.04 32.21
N GLN A 29 -14.07 11.88 33.36
CA GLN A 29 -13.61 10.57 33.81
C GLN A 29 -14.84 9.66 33.95
N PRO A 30 -14.94 8.51 33.24
CA PRO A 30 -16.11 7.63 33.31
C PRO A 30 -16.37 7.08 34.73
N PHE A 31 -15.37 7.22 35.60
CA PHE A 31 -15.41 6.84 37.00
C PHE A 31 -15.82 7.95 37.96
N ALA A 32 -16.09 9.18 37.50
CA ALA A 32 -16.48 10.29 38.38
C ALA A 32 -17.68 9.94 39.30
N PRO A 33 -18.78 9.32 38.80
CA PRO A 33 -19.88 8.89 39.66
C PRO A 33 -19.46 7.84 40.70
N ALA A 34 -18.59 6.91 40.30
CA ALA A 34 -18.08 5.87 41.20
C ALA A 34 -17.18 6.47 42.29
N MET A 35 -16.35 7.46 41.96
CA MET A 35 -15.50 8.17 42.92
C MET A 35 -16.34 8.97 43.93
N GLU A 36 -17.40 9.62 43.46
CA GLU A 36 -18.33 10.33 44.35
C GLU A 36 -19.07 9.37 45.30
N ALA A 37 -19.53 8.23 44.78
CA ALA A 37 -20.17 7.19 45.60
C ALA A 37 -19.21 6.63 46.66
N LEU A 38 -17.94 6.42 46.32
CA LEU A 38 -16.91 5.98 47.26
C LEU A 38 -16.68 7.02 48.37
N ALA A 39 -16.60 8.31 48.03
CA ALA A 39 -16.43 9.39 49.01
C ALA A 39 -17.64 9.54 49.97
N ARG A 40 -18.85 9.23 49.48
CA ARG A 40 -20.06 9.15 50.34
C ARG A 40 -20.00 7.94 51.27
N LEU A 41 -19.57 6.80 50.74
CA LEU A 41 -19.48 5.54 51.48
C LEU A 41 -18.41 5.58 52.58
N GLU A 42 -17.27 6.21 52.32
CA GLU A 42 -16.17 6.37 53.29
C GLU A 42 -16.60 7.09 54.58
N ARG A 43 -17.57 8.02 54.47
CA ARG A 43 -18.15 8.72 55.63
C ARG A 43 -19.07 7.84 56.49
N GLY A 44 -19.66 6.80 55.92
CA GLY A 44 -20.59 5.91 56.62
C GLY A 44 -19.95 4.60 57.08
N ASP A 45 -19.26 3.91 56.17
CA ASP A 45 -18.55 2.65 56.44
C ASP A 45 -17.20 2.63 55.68
N PRO A 46 -16.10 2.97 56.37
CA PRO A 46 -14.78 3.02 55.73
C PRO A 46 -14.26 1.64 55.30
N LYS A 47 -14.68 0.55 55.96
CA LYS A 47 -14.25 -0.80 55.56
C LYS A 47 -14.92 -1.22 54.25
N LEU A 48 -16.21 -0.95 54.12
CA LEU A 48 -16.94 -1.19 52.88
C LEU A 48 -16.46 -0.27 51.75
N ALA A 49 -16.14 0.99 52.05
CA ALA A 49 -15.54 1.92 51.09
C ALA A 49 -14.22 1.40 50.53
N PHE A 50 -13.34 0.86 51.37
CA PHE A 50 -12.07 0.27 50.93
C PHE A 50 -12.27 -0.95 50.02
N GLN A 51 -13.22 -1.84 50.35
CA GLN A 51 -13.55 -2.99 49.51
C GLN A 51 -14.11 -2.55 48.14
N ALA A 52 -15.02 -1.58 48.14
CA ALA A 52 -15.58 -1.02 46.92
C ALA A 52 -14.52 -0.31 46.07
N ALA A 53 -13.61 0.46 46.70
CA ALA A 53 -12.51 1.13 46.02
C ALA A 53 -11.57 0.14 45.31
N ARG A 54 -11.31 -1.02 45.92
CA ARG A 54 -10.50 -2.08 45.30
C ARG A 54 -11.17 -2.62 44.02
N ILE A 55 -12.49 -2.83 44.04
CA ILE A 55 -13.24 -3.28 42.85
C ILE A 55 -13.22 -2.21 41.76
N VAL A 56 -13.50 -0.96 42.11
CA VAL A 56 -13.47 0.18 41.17
C VAL A 56 -12.09 0.33 40.54
N GLY A 57 -11.02 0.16 41.31
CA GLY A 57 -9.65 0.19 40.82
C GLY A 57 -9.33 -0.93 39.81
N LEU A 58 -9.81 -2.14 40.06
CA LEU A 58 -9.63 -3.27 39.12
C LEU A 58 -10.39 -3.02 37.81
N TYR A 59 -11.64 -2.58 37.90
CA TYR A 59 -12.44 -2.30 36.72
C TYR A 59 -11.88 -1.13 35.90
N ARG A 60 -11.37 -0.07 36.57
CA ARG A 60 -10.70 1.05 35.88
C ARG A 60 -9.51 0.57 35.04
N ARG A 61 -8.64 -0.28 35.60
CA ARG A 61 -7.48 -0.84 34.88
C ARG A 61 -7.91 -1.69 33.68
N LEU A 62 -8.97 -2.50 33.85
CA LEU A 62 -9.51 -3.28 32.76
C LEU A 62 -10.06 -2.38 31.64
N TRP A 63 -10.84 -1.36 32.01
CA TRP A 63 -11.37 -0.36 31.08
C TRP A 63 -10.25 0.35 30.30
N GLU A 64 -9.21 0.81 30.99
CA GLU A 64 -8.05 1.45 30.37
C GLU A 64 -7.37 0.52 29.36
N SER A 65 -7.18 -0.76 29.73
CA SER A 65 -6.61 -1.77 28.83
C SER A 65 -7.48 -2.04 27.60
N CYS A 66 -8.80 -2.17 27.79
CA CYS A 66 -9.76 -2.35 26.70
C CYS A 66 -9.78 -1.15 25.75
N MET A 67 -9.77 0.06 26.29
CA MET A 67 -9.76 1.30 25.51
C MET A 67 -8.45 1.47 24.73
N ALA A 68 -7.31 1.15 25.33
CA ALA A 68 -6.02 1.18 24.63
C ALA A 68 -6.04 0.25 23.41
N LYS A 69 -6.45 -1.01 23.59
CA LYS A 69 -6.59 -1.98 22.49
C LYS A 69 -7.60 -1.53 21.43
N HIS A 70 -8.71 -0.91 21.84
CA HIS A 70 -9.71 -0.39 20.92
C HIS A 70 -9.16 0.74 20.04
N MET A 71 -8.39 1.66 20.64
CA MET A 71 -7.75 2.75 19.91
C MET A 71 -6.67 2.23 18.95
N GLU A 72 -5.87 1.26 19.38
CA GLU A 72 -4.93 0.55 18.49
C GLU A 72 -5.66 -0.14 17.33
N GLY A 73 -6.76 -0.85 17.61
CA GLY A 73 -7.59 -1.48 16.59
C GLY A 73 -8.15 -0.48 15.58
N LYS A 74 -8.60 0.71 16.02
CA LYS A 74 -9.03 1.79 15.14
C LYS A 74 -7.89 2.32 14.25
N LYS A 75 -6.70 2.54 14.83
CA LYS A 75 -5.52 2.98 14.08
C LYS A 75 -5.14 1.94 13.02
N LEU A 76 -5.15 0.66 13.39
CA LEU A 76 -4.87 -0.45 12.48
C LEU A 76 -5.90 -0.56 11.36
N ALA A 77 -7.19 -0.42 11.67
CA ALA A 77 -8.27 -0.43 10.67
C ALA A 77 -8.08 0.70 9.64
N LYS A 78 -7.83 1.92 10.09
CA LYS A 78 -7.55 3.08 9.20
C LYS A 78 -6.32 2.83 8.31
N ALA A 79 -5.25 2.25 8.86
CA ALA A 79 -4.07 1.91 8.07
C ALA A 79 -4.37 0.80 7.03
N ASN A 80 -5.19 -0.19 7.39
CA ASN A 80 -5.60 -1.25 6.49
C ASN A 80 -6.46 -0.72 5.34
N ASP A 81 -7.40 0.19 5.62
CA ASP A 81 -8.22 0.85 4.61
C ASP A 81 -7.34 1.59 3.59
N GLY A 82 -6.36 2.37 4.06
CA GLY A 82 -5.39 3.04 3.18
C GLY A 82 -4.55 2.06 2.36
N LEU A 83 -4.14 0.93 2.94
CA LEU A 83 -3.45 -0.14 2.20
C LEU A 83 -4.34 -0.77 1.13
N ARG A 84 -5.63 -1.01 1.41
CA ARG A 84 -6.57 -1.52 0.41
C ARG A 84 -6.78 -0.55 -0.74
N GLU A 85 -6.89 0.74 -0.46
CA GLU A 85 -7.03 1.77 -1.50
C GLU A 85 -5.80 1.83 -2.41
N THR A 86 -4.60 1.84 -1.82
CA THR A 86 -3.35 1.82 -2.60
C THR A 86 -3.19 0.54 -3.40
N GLN A 87 -3.53 -0.63 -2.83
CA GLN A 87 -3.54 -1.90 -3.54
C GLN A 87 -4.50 -1.88 -4.73
N GLN A 88 -5.71 -1.34 -4.56
CA GLN A 88 -6.68 -1.22 -5.65
C GLN A 88 -6.15 -0.32 -6.78
N LYS A 89 -5.54 0.82 -6.42
CA LYS A 89 -4.94 1.72 -7.41
C LYS A 89 -3.83 1.03 -8.21
N LEU A 90 -2.91 0.35 -7.53
CA LEU A 90 -1.82 -0.39 -8.19
C LEU A 90 -2.35 -1.52 -9.09
N MET A 91 -3.41 -2.20 -8.69
CA MET A 91 -4.05 -3.22 -9.52
C MET A 91 -4.62 -2.60 -10.81
N ASN A 92 -5.27 -1.45 -10.71
CA ASN A 92 -5.82 -0.75 -11.87
C ASN A 92 -4.70 -0.33 -12.83
N GLU A 93 -3.66 0.32 -12.33
CA GLU A 93 -2.49 0.73 -13.13
C GLU A 93 -1.81 -0.47 -13.81
N LYS A 94 -1.67 -1.58 -13.10
CA LYS A 94 -1.15 -2.84 -13.67
C LYS A 94 -2.02 -3.33 -14.83
N ASN A 95 -3.34 -3.32 -14.67
CA ASN A 95 -4.26 -3.79 -15.71
C ASN A 95 -4.24 -2.87 -16.94
N GLU A 96 -4.16 -1.55 -16.74
CA GLU A 96 -4.02 -0.58 -17.83
C GLU A 96 -2.70 -0.77 -18.60
N MET A 97 -1.59 -0.94 -17.89
CA MET A 97 -0.29 -1.23 -18.51
C MET A 97 -0.33 -2.53 -19.30
N GLN A 98 -0.93 -3.59 -18.74
CA GLN A 98 -1.07 -4.87 -19.45
C GLN A 98 -1.89 -4.71 -20.72
N SER A 99 -3.02 -4.00 -20.67
CA SER A 99 -3.85 -3.74 -21.85
C SER A 99 -3.09 -2.94 -22.92
N SER A 100 -2.33 -1.92 -22.52
CA SER A 100 -1.49 -1.15 -23.44
C SER A 100 -0.43 -2.04 -24.11
N HIS A 101 0.22 -2.90 -23.34
CA HIS A 101 1.21 -3.84 -23.85
C HIS A 101 0.59 -4.82 -24.87
N ASP A 102 -0.55 -5.40 -24.54
CA ASP A 102 -1.24 -6.36 -25.43
C ASP A 102 -1.70 -5.69 -26.73
N ASN A 103 -2.17 -4.44 -26.64
CA ASN A 103 -2.50 -3.63 -27.83
C ASN A 103 -1.27 -3.37 -28.71
N GLN A 104 -0.11 -3.09 -28.11
CA GLN A 104 1.13 -2.91 -28.87
C GLN A 104 1.57 -4.20 -29.56
N LEU A 105 1.49 -5.34 -28.87
CA LEU A 105 1.76 -6.65 -29.47
C LEU A 105 0.83 -6.95 -30.65
N ALA A 106 -0.47 -6.71 -30.49
CA ALA A 106 -1.44 -6.89 -31.57
C ALA A 106 -1.09 -6.05 -32.81
N ARG A 107 -0.68 -4.78 -32.60
CA ARG A 107 -0.23 -3.89 -33.69
C ARG A 107 1.04 -4.41 -34.37
N LEU A 108 2.00 -4.92 -33.60
CA LEU A 108 3.23 -5.49 -34.16
C LEU A 108 2.93 -6.74 -35.01
N HIS A 109 2.10 -7.66 -34.51
CA HIS A 109 1.68 -8.82 -35.29
C HIS A 109 0.96 -8.45 -36.58
N PHE A 110 0.08 -7.43 -36.52
CA PHE A 110 -0.59 -6.93 -37.72
C PHE A 110 0.42 -6.39 -38.75
N LEU A 111 1.39 -5.60 -38.31
CA LEU A 111 2.42 -5.05 -39.20
C LEU A 111 3.29 -6.14 -39.81
N ASP A 112 3.71 -7.11 -39.00
CA ASP A 112 4.51 -8.25 -39.47
C ASP A 112 3.77 -9.02 -40.56
N GLN A 113 2.48 -9.31 -40.34
CA GLN A 113 1.63 -9.96 -41.34
C GLN A 113 1.47 -9.13 -42.60
N ALA A 114 1.23 -7.82 -42.48
CA ALA A 114 1.08 -6.93 -43.64
C ALA A 114 2.38 -6.84 -44.45
N LEU A 115 3.53 -6.79 -43.78
CA LEU A 115 4.84 -6.80 -44.42
C LEU A 115 5.08 -8.11 -45.15
N GLU A 116 4.79 -9.25 -44.53
CA GLU A 116 4.89 -10.55 -45.19
C GLU A 116 3.98 -10.68 -46.41
N CYS A 117 2.73 -10.22 -46.32
CA CYS A 117 1.83 -10.16 -47.47
C CYS A 117 2.40 -9.27 -48.60
N SER A 118 2.94 -8.10 -48.26
CA SER A 118 3.55 -7.20 -49.25
C SER A 118 4.77 -7.82 -49.92
N ARG A 119 5.63 -8.51 -49.14
CA ARG A 119 6.83 -9.21 -49.61
C ARG A 119 6.47 -10.32 -50.59
N LEU A 120 5.47 -11.14 -50.26
CA LEU A 120 4.98 -12.19 -51.13
C LEU A 120 4.44 -11.61 -52.44
N ARG A 121 3.60 -10.58 -52.36
CA ARG A 121 3.03 -9.94 -53.56
C ARG A 121 4.09 -9.33 -54.47
N LEU A 122 5.07 -8.62 -53.91
CA LEU A 122 6.18 -8.07 -54.68
C LEU A 122 7.00 -9.18 -55.34
N SER A 123 7.23 -10.29 -54.63
CA SER A 123 7.95 -11.45 -55.16
C SER A 123 7.22 -12.07 -56.35
N GLU A 124 5.89 -12.16 -56.31
CA GLU A 124 5.07 -12.62 -57.44
C GLU A 124 5.17 -11.68 -58.64
N ILE A 125 5.05 -10.37 -58.42
CA ILE A 125 5.16 -9.37 -59.49
C ILE A 125 6.53 -9.42 -60.16
N LEU A 126 7.60 -9.54 -59.37
CA LEU A 126 8.96 -9.64 -59.91
C LEU A 126 9.17 -10.91 -60.73
N LYS A 127 8.62 -12.06 -60.28
CA LYS A 127 8.64 -13.31 -61.05
C LYS A 127 7.90 -13.17 -62.38
N GLU A 128 6.73 -12.53 -62.37
CA GLU A 128 5.94 -12.26 -63.58
C GLU A 128 6.73 -11.38 -64.56
N TRP A 129 7.34 -10.30 -64.06
CA TRP A 129 8.16 -9.39 -64.85
C TRP A 129 9.34 -10.10 -65.52
N ASN A 130 10.07 -10.93 -64.76
CA ASN A 130 11.20 -11.67 -65.28
C ASN A 130 10.78 -12.60 -66.43
N ARG A 131 9.62 -13.26 -66.28
CA ARG A 131 9.08 -14.15 -67.31
C ARG A 131 8.70 -13.42 -68.60
N TYR A 132 8.19 -12.18 -68.50
CA TYR A 132 7.94 -11.34 -69.68
C TYR A 132 9.25 -10.92 -70.36
N SER A 133 10.28 -10.57 -69.60
CA SER A 133 11.60 -10.20 -70.13
C SER A 133 12.24 -11.35 -70.90
N ASP A 134 12.28 -12.54 -70.32
CA ASP A 134 12.88 -13.74 -70.94
C ASP A 134 12.14 -14.15 -72.23
N GLY A 135 10.81 -13.99 -72.25
CA GLY A 135 9.99 -14.24 -73.44
C GLY A 135 10.18 -13.23 -74.57
N LEU A 136 10.61 -12.00 -74.24
CA LEU A 136 10.95 -10.95 -75.22
C LEU A 136 12.33 -11.17 -75.85
N GLU A 137 13.32 -11.61 -75.06
CA GLU A 137 14.65 -11.96 -75.57
C GLU A 137 14.62 -13.20 -76.48
N SER A 138 13.75 -14.17 -76.15
CA SER A 138 13.55 -15.37 -76.96
C SER A 138 12.91 -15.07 -78.33
N LYS A 139 12.06 -14.03 -78.43
CA LYS A 139 11.41 -13.61 -79.69
C LYS A 139 12.26 -12.71 -80.58
N LEU A 140 13.33 -12.13 -80.03
CA LEU A 140 14.29 -11.28 -80.77
C LEU A 140 15.48 -12.08 -81.32
N SER A 141 15.65 -13.33 -80.88
CA SER A 141 16.74 -14.23 -81.30
C SER A 141 16.31 -15.26 -82.37
N GLU A 142 15.10 -15.12 -82.92
CA GLU A 142 14.52 -15.95 -83.99
C GLU A 142 14.41 -15.13 -85.29
#